data_AF-A0A9D7JG91-F1
#
_entry.id   AF-A0A9D7JG91-F1
#
_cell.length_a   1.000
_cell.length_b   1.000
_cell.length_c   1.000
_cell.angle_alpha   90.00
_cell.angle_beta   90.00
_cell.angle_gamma   90.00
#
_symmetry.space_group_name_H-M   'P 1'
#
loop_
_entity.id
_entity.type
_entity.pdbx_description
1 polymer ?
#
loop_
_entity_poly.entity_id
_entity_poly.type
_entity_poly.pdbx_seq_one_letter_code
_entity_poly.pdbx_strand_id
1 'polypeptide(L)'
;MPSYRNISLALVGSVRDLLRDGTDVLVRQRATKELIARNTRVEHPLERYLSVPNRNNDVVAQFAESMWVLAGRDDIAWLTRYLPRAQLFSDDGATWRGAYGPRLRNWQGSTRSMLSGGCC
;
A
#
# COMPACT_ATOMS: atom_id res chain seq x y z
N MET A 1 -6.52 -18.95 -12.16
CA MET A 1 -6.18 -17.92 -11.15
C MET A 1 -5.84 -18.62 -9.85
N PRO A 2 -4.61 -18.51 -9.32
CA PRO A 2 -4.25 -19.10 -8.03
C PRO A 2 -5.16 -18.59 -6.90
N SER A 3 -5.52 -19.49 -5.99
CA SER A 3 -6.29 -19.20 -4.78
C SER A 3 -5.44 -19.58 -3.57
N TYR A 4 -5.39 -18.68 -2.57
CA TYR A 4 -4.68 -18.93 -1.32
C TYR A 4 -5.57 -18.56 -0.15
N ARG A 5 -5.36 -19.25 0.97
CA ARG A 5 -6.09 -18.98 2.21
C ARG A 5 -5.97 -17.53 2.66
N ASN A 6 -4.75 -16.99 2.68
CA ASN A 6 -4.43 -15.67 3.25
C ASN A 6 -3.26 -14.98 2.54
N ILE A 7 -2.92 -13.77 2.98
CA ILE A 7 -1.87 -12.95 2.35
C ILE A 7 -0.46 -13.56 2.46
N SER A 8 -0.17 -14.27 3.55
CA SER A 8 1.15 -14.90 3.76
C SER A 8 1.40 -16.00 2.74
N LEU A 9 0.43 -16.90 2.55
CA LEU A 9 0.52 -17.95 1.54
C LEU A 9 0.50 -17.37 0.12
N ALA A 10 -0.33 -16.34 -0.10
CA ALA A 10 -0.35 -15.64 -1.38
C ALA A 10 1.01 -15.04 -1.71
N LEU A 11 1.68 -14.36 -0.78
CA LEU A 11 3.01 -13.78 -1.02
C LEU A 11 4.03 -14.86 -1.42
N VAL A 12 4.15 -15.93 -0.64
CA VAL A 12 5.15 -16.99 -0.90
C VAL A 12 4.89 -17.68 -2.24
N GLY A 13 3.62 -17.99 -2.54
CA GLY A 13 3.22 -18.56 -3.83
C GLY A 13 3.54 -17.62 -4.99
N SER A 14 3.19 -16.33 -4.84
CA SER A 14 3.44 -15.30 -5.87
C SER A 14 4.92 -15.13 -6.19
N VAL A 15 5.77 -15.10 -5.14
CA VAL A 15 7.21 -14.95 -5.32
C VAL A 15 7.80 -16.19 -5.98
N ARG A 16 7.34 -17.39 -5.62
CA ARG A 16 7.77 -18.62 -6.29
C ARG A 16 7.44 -18.59 -7.78
N ASP A 17 6.20 -18.22 -8.12
CA ASP A 17 5.77 -18.12 -9.52
C ASP A 17 6.60 -17.06 -10.26
N LEU A 18 6.85 -15.89 -9.64
CA LEU A 18 7.67 -14.82 -10.20
C LEU A 18 9.11 -15.26 -10.47
N LEU A 19 9.71 -16.03 -9.57
CA LEU A 19 11.08 -16.52 -9.73
C LEU A 19 11.20 -17.62 -10.78
N ARG A 20 10.16 -18.45 -10.95
CA ARG A 20 10.16 -19.57 -11.90
C ARG A 20 9.81 -19.11 -13.32
N ASP A 21 8.74 -18.32 -13.44
CA ASP A 21 8.09 -18.02 -14.72
C ASP A 21 8.19 -16.54 -15.12
N GLY A 22 8.78 -15.69 -14.27
CA GLY A 22 8.90 -14.26 -14.53
C GLY A 22 9.93 -13.93 -15.61
N THR A 23 9.58 -12.97 -16.46
CA THR A 23 10.47 -12.45 -17.50
C THR A 23 11.38 -11.36 -16.93
N ASP A 24 12.65 -11.36 -17.33
CA ASP A 24 13.58 -10.29 -16.99
C ASP A 24 13.30 -9.04 -17.84
N VAL A 25 13.07 -7.90 -17.17
CA VAL A 25 12.74 -6.61 -17.78
C VAL A 25 13.56 -5.47 -17.15
N LEU A 26 13.85 -4.43 -17.93
CA LEU A 26 14.52 -3.23 -17.44
C LEU A 26 13.51 -2.09 -17.25
N VAL A 27 13.26 -1.70 -16.00
CA VAL A 27 12.35 -0.60 -15.65
C VAL A 27 13.14 0.53 -15.02
N ARG A 28 13.16 1.71 -15.67
CA ARG A 28 13.94 2.88 -15.21
C ARG A 28 15.40 2.51 -14.88
N GLN A 29 16.06 1.77 -15.78
CA GLN A 29 17.44 1.28 -15.63
C GLN A 29 17.66 0.31 -14.46
N ARG A 30 16.60 -0.32 -13.93
CA ARG A 30 16.69 -1.36 -12.89
C ARG A 30 16.20 -2.69 -13.44
N ALA A 31 17.05 -3.72 -13.31
CA ALA A 31 16.68 -5.10 -13.64
C ALA A 31 15.61 -5.61 -12.68
N THR A 32 14.51 -6.10 -13.22
CA THR A 32 13.33 -6.56 -12.48
C THR A 32 12.80 -7.85 -13.13
N LYS A 33 12.27 -8.78 -12.33
CA LYS A 33 11.46 -9.90 -12.85
C LYS A 33 9.99 -9.52 -12.79
N GLU A 34 9.25 -9.80 -13.86
CA GLU A 34 7.85 -9.42 -13.98
C GLU A 34 6.96 -10.57 -14.48
N LEU A 35 5.77 -10.67 -13.89
CA LEU A 35 4.65 -11.46 -14.39
C LEU A 35 3.51 -10.52 -14.76
N ILE A 36 3.16 -10.47 -16.04
CA ILE A 36 2.14 -9.55 -16.57
C ILE A 36 0.74 -10.13 -16.33
N ALA A 37 -0.23 -9.25 -16.01
CA ALA A 37 -1.66 -9.58 -15.87
C ALA A 37 -1.97 -10.74 -14.89
N ARG A 38 -1.11 -10.94 -13.90
CA ARG A 38 -1.29 -11.99 -12.90
C ARG A 38 -2.39 -11.60 -11.90
N ASN A 39 -3.41 -12.44 -11.78
CA ASN A 39 -4.50 -12.29 -10.81
C ASN A 39 -4.40 -13.34 -9.69
N THR A 40 -4.92 -13.04 -8.49
CA THR A 40 -4.93 -13.96 -7.34
C THR A 40 -6.11 -13.73 -6.42
N ARG A 41 -6.66 -14.85 -5.93
CA ARG A 41 -7.74 -14.87 -4.94
C ARG A 41 -7.16 -15.10 -3.55
N VAL A 42 -7.64 -14.32 -2.58
CA VAL A 42 -7.43 -14.55 -1.15
C VAL A 42 -8.75 -14.94 -0.53
N GLU A 43 -8.83 -16.12 0.06
CA GLU A 43 -10.09 -16.70 0.57
C GLU A 43 -10.52 -16.09 1.91
N HIS A 44 -9.55 -15.78 2.78
CA HIS A 44 -9.77 -15.20 4.10
C HIS A 44 -9.09 -13.82 4.16
N PRO A 45 -9.70 -12.77 3.58
CA PRO A 45 -9.09 -11.44 3.50
C PRO A 45 -8.93 -10.76 4.87
N LEU A 46 -9.56 -11.28 5.93
CA LEU A 46 -9.34 -10.80 7.30
C LEU A 46 -8.03 -11.29 7.89
N GLU A 47 -7.44 -12.37 7.36
CA GLU A 47 -6.09 -12.82 7.69
C GLU A 47 -5.03 -12.01 6.90
N ARG A 48 -5.05 -10.70 7.08
CA ARG A 48 -4.28 -9.71 6.30
C ARG A 48 -2.97 -9.25 6.94
N TYR A 49 -2.59 -9.85 8.07
CA TYR A 49 -1.27 -9.63 8.64
C TYR A 49 -0.26 -10.57 7.99
N LEU A 50 0.84 -10.00 7.47
CA LEU A 50 1.87 -10.75 6.78
C LEU A 50 2.83 -11.40 7.79
N SER A 51 2.68 -12.70 8.00
CA SER A 51 3.39 -13.50 9.00
C SER A 51 4.54 -14.35 8.44
N VAL A 52 5.04 -14.04 7.24
CA VAL A 52 6.13 -14.79 6.60
C VAL A 52 7.44 -14.60 7.39
N PRO A 53 8.13 -15.68 7.81
CA PRO A 53 9.40 -15.58 8.52
C PRO A 53 10.44 -14.75 7.75
N ASN A 54 11.30 -14.02 8.48
CA ASN A 54 12.38 -13.18 7.93
C ASN A 54 11.92 -12.01 7.04
N ARG A 55 10.62 -11.80 6.82
CA ARG A 55 10.10 -10.64 6.08
C ARG A 55 10.08 -9.36 6.93
N ASN A 56 10.08 -9.49 8.26
CA ASN A 56 10.06 -8.41 9.24
C ASN A 56 8.97 -7.36 8.95
N ASN A 57 7.72 -7.81 8.82
CA ASN A 57 6.60 -6.91 8.59
C ASN A 57 6.21 -6.16 9.87
N ASP A 58 6.12 -4.84 9.79
CA ASP A 58 5.75 -4.00 10.93
C ASP A 58 4.23 -3.80 10.98
N VAL A 59 3.58 -4.39 11.99
CA VAL A 59 2.14 -4.29 12.20
C VAL A 59 1.70 -2.87 12.53
N VAL A 60 2.50 -2.12 13.30
CA VAL A 60 2.18 -0.75 13.73
C VAL A 60 2.22 0.17 12.53
N ALA A 61 3.24 0.06 11.69
CA ALA A 61 3.33 0.81 10.44
C ALA A 61 2.15 0.52 9.51
N GLN A 62 1.74 -0.75 9.38
CA GLN A 62 0.61 -1.16 8.56
C GLN A 62 -0.71 -0.53 9.04
N PHE A 63 -0.97 -0.53 10.36
CA PHE A 63 -2.14 0.15 10.92
C PHE A 63 -2.07 1.66 10.75
N ALA A 64 -0.92 2.28 11.03
CA ALA A 64 -0.73 3.71 10.89
C ALA A 64 -0.99 4.18 9.44
N GLU A 65 -0.40 3.51 8.45
CA GLU A 65 -0.64 3.80 7.03
C GLU A 65 -2.12 3.64 6.67
N SER A 66 -2.77 2.58 7.17
CA SER A 66 -4.21 2.35 6.92
C SER A 66 -5.07 3.48 7.48
N MET A 67 -4.80 3.92 8.71
CA MET A 67 -5.51 5.05 9.32
C MET A 67 -5.22 6.37 8.60
N TRP A 68 -3.99 6.58 8.17
CA TRP A 68 -3.58 7.77 7.41
C TRP A 68 -4.32 7.86 6.07
N VAL A 69 -4.44 6.74 5.33
CA VAL A 69 -5.25 6.66 4.11
C VAL A 69 -6.73 6.92 4.41
N LEU A 70 -7.31 6.25 5.41
CA LEU A 70 -8.73 6.41 5.75
C LEU A 70 -9.08 7.83 6.21
N ALA A 71 -8.15 8.51 6.89
CA ALA A 71 -8.29 9.89 7.31
C ALA A 71 -8.20 10.89 6.14
N GLY A 72 -7.89 10.44 4.93
CA GLY A 72 -7.77 11.31 3.76
C GLY A 72 -6.46 12.09 3.68
N ARG A 73 -5.43 11.65 4.41
CA ARG A 73 -4.17 12.38 4.55
C ARG A 73 -3.19 12.08 3.42
N ASP A 74 -2.33 13.04 3.15
CA ASP A 74 -1.16 12.94 2.27
C ASP A 74 0.12 13.48 2.91
N ASP A 75 0.08 13.90 4.18
CA ASP A 75 1.23 14.50 4.86
C ASP A 75 2.25 13.47 5.36
N ILE A 76 3.52 13.75 5.09
CA ILE A 76 4.65 12.88 5.45
C ILE A 76 5.02 13.00 6.93
N ALA A 77 4.80 14.16 7.53
CA ALA A 77 5.20 14.43 8.91
C ALA A 77 4.51 13.49 9.92
N TRP A 78 3.24 13.16 9.70
CA TRP A 78 2.54 12.17 10.52
C TRP A 78 3.03 10.75 10.20
N LEU A 79 3.12 10.39 8.92
CA LEU A 79 3.43 9.03 8.49
C LEU A 79 4.85 8.59 8.88
N THR A 80 5.82 9.50 8.84
CA THR A 80 7.23 9.24 9.18
C THR A 80 7.41 8.73 10.62
N ARG A 81 6.52 9.10 11.54
CA ARG A 81 6.56 8.65 12.94
C ARG A 81 6.43 7.12 13.09
N TYR A 82 5.76 6.49 12.12
CA TYR A 82 5.51 5.05 12.08
C TYR A 82 6.24 4.37 10.92
N LEU A 83 6.51 5.10 9.85
CA LEU A 83 7.17 4.61 8.64
C LEU A 83 8.30 5.56 8.23
N PRO A 84 9.50 5.49 8.85
CA PRO A 84 10.58 6.45 8.62
C PRO A 84 10.97 6.60 7.13
N ARG A 85 10.89 5.52 6.37
CA ARG A 85 11.15 5.49 4.92
C ARG A 85 10.17 6.32 4.09
N ALA A 86 9.04 6.78 4.65
CA ALA A 86 8.05 7.59 3.94
C ALA A 86 8.66 8.86 3.33
N GLN A 87 9.65 9.45 3.98
CA GLN A 87 10.36 10.64 3.49
C GLN A 87 11.00 10.44 2.10
N LEU A 88 11.44 9.22 1.78
CA LEU A 88 12.07 8.89 0.49
C LEU A 88 11.09 8.95 -0.70
N PHE A 89 9.79 9.00 -0.43
CA PHE A 89 8.73 9.00 -1.45
C PHE A 89 8.06 10.37 -1.62
N SER A 90 8.59 11.39 -0.94
CA SER A 90 8.11 12.76 -1.01
C SER A 90 9.07 13.63 -1.81
N ASP A 91 8.55 14.29 -2.84
CA ASP A 91 9.35 15.18 -3.69
C ASP A 91 9.61 16.53 -2.99
N ASP A 92 8.71 16.96 -2.10
CA ASP A 92 8.74 18.26 -1.40
C ASP A 92 9.03 18.13 0.10
N GLY A 93 9.17 16.91 0.61
CA GLY A 93 9.34 16.59 2.04
C GLY A 93 8.09 16.79 2.90
N ALA A 94 6.97 17.25 2.32
CA ALA A 94 5.75 17.59 3.03
C ALA A 94 4.60 16.65 2.69
N THR A 95 4.42 16.35 1.40
CA THR A 95 3.29 15.57 0.89
C THR A 95 3.77 14.36 0.08
N TRP A 96 2.96 13.31 0.07
CA TRP A 96 3.13 12.19 -0.85
C TRP A 96 2.14 12.32 -2.01
N ARG A 97 2.61 12.74 -3.18
CA ARG A 97 1.78 12.88 -4.40
C ARG A 97 1.02 11.60 -4.80
N GLY A 98 1.57 10.45 -4.42
CA GLY A 98 0.98 9.13 -4.64
C GLY A 98 -0.03 8.70 -3.56
N ALA A 99 -0.29 9.53 -2.54
CA ALA A 99 -1.17 9.19 -1.44
C ALA A 99 -2.58 8.82 -1.90
N TYR A 100 -3.13 7.75 -1.33
CA TYR A 100 -4.50 7.34 -1.57
C TYR A 100 -5.53 8.19 -0.80
N GLY A 101 -5.15 8.79 0.33
CA GLY A 101 -6.07 9.51 1.22
C GLY A 101 -6.91 10.58 0.49
N PRO A 102 -6.28 11.62 -0.10
CA PRO A 102 -7.03 12.65 -0.83
C PRO A 102 -7.78 12.10 -2.03
N ARG A 103 -7.30 11.02 -2.67
CA ARG A 103 -7.98 10.40 -3.81
C ARG A 103 -9.27 9.70 -3.40
N LEU A 104 -9.29 9.08 -2.22
CA LEU A 104 -10.49 8.41 -1.69
C LEU A 104 -11.46 9.40 -1.05
N ARG A 105 -10.95 10.43 -0.37
CA ARG A 105 -11.77 11.36 0.43
C ARG A 105 -12.13 12.64 -0.31
N ASN A 106 -11.36 13.04 -1.33
CA ASN A 106 -11.52 14.27 -2.10
C ASN A 106 -11.31 14.04 -3.60
N TRP A 107 -11.96 13.00 -4.12
CA TRP A 107 -11.99 12.73 -5.54
C TRP A 107 -12.62 13.93 -6.29
N GLN A 108 -11.86 14.55 -7.20
CA GLN A 108 -12.30 15.69 -8.02
C GLN A 108 -12.73 16.95 -7.24
N GLY A 109 -12.26 17.15 -6.01
CA GLY A 109 -12.66 18.33 -5.23
C GLY A 109 -14.08 18.23 -4.65
N SER A 110 -14.74 17.07 -4.72
CA SER A 110 -16.17 16.93 -4.42
C SER A 110 -16.50 16.71 -2.94
N THR A 111 -15.55 16.78 -2.01
CA THR A 111 -15.90 16.66 -0.59
C THR A 111 -16.56 17.95 -0.13
N ARG A 112 -17.90 17.96 -0.10
CA ARG A 112 -18.62 18.82 0.82
C ARG A 112 -18.09 18.52 2.22
N SER A 113 -17.37 19.47 2.78
CA SER A 113 -17.10 19.54 4.22
C SER A 113 -18.43 19.39 4.95
N MET A 114 -18.70 18.20 5.49
CA MET A 114 -19.76 18.02 6.50
C MET A 114 -19.33 18.56 7.87
N LEU A 115 -18.19 19.26 7.97
CA LEU A 115 -17.64 19.77 9.21
C LEU A 115 -17.54 21.31 9.26
N SER A 116 -18.19 22.03 8.34
CA SER A 116 -18.26 23.50 8.36
C SER A 116 -19.71 24.01 8.34
N GLY A 117 -20.59 23.37 9.09
CA GLY A 117 -21.92 23.88 9.41
C GLY A 117 -21.98 24.20 10.90
N GLY A 118 -21.41 25.34 11.29
CA GLY A 118 -21.70 25.93 12.59
C GLY A 118 -23.20 26.13 12.73
N CYS A 119 -23.74 25.71 13.86
CA CYS A 119 -25.05 26.10 14.32
C CYS A 119 -25.09 27.64 14.34
N CYS A 120 -25.87 28.24 13.46
CA CYS A 120 -26.44 29.58 13.55
C CYS A 120 -27.83 29.50 12.93
#